data_AF-A0A821NPC4-F1
#
_entry.id   AF-A0A821NPC4-F1
#
_cell.length_a   1.000
_cell.length_b   1.000
_cell.length_c   1.000
_cell.angle_alpha   90.00
_cell.angle_beta   90.00
_cell.angle_gamma   90.00
#
_symmetry.space_group_name_H-M   'P 1'
#
loop_
_entity.id
_entity.type
_entity.pdbx_description
1 polymer ?
#
loop_
_entity_poly.entity_id
_entity_poly.type
_entity_poly.pdbx_seq_one_letter_code
_entity_poly.pdbx_strand_id
1 'polypeptide(L)'
;MKRRPRDPKHDRLVNERLISMAYGQIGMIQASAGFFVYLVIMAENGFWPSRLLGLRKSWESKGINDLEDSYGQEWTYNQRKTLEYTCHTAFFVSIVIVQWADLII
;
A
#
# COMPACT_ATOMS: atom_id res chain seq x y z
N MET A 1 -2.04 39.55 -16.27
CA MET A 1 -1.09 38.61 -16.90
C MET A 1 0.24 39.32 -17.13
N LYS A 2 1.17 39.25 -16.15
CA LYS A 2 2.46 39.98 -16.19
C LYS A 2 3.68 39.07 -16.48
N ARG A 3 3.49 37.76 -16.58
CA ARG A 3 4.58 36.80 -16.83
C ARG A 3 4.97 36.78 -18.31
N ARG A 4 6.27 36.63 -18.59
CA ARG A 4 6.81 36.44 -19.94
C ARG A 4 6.42 35.05 -20.49
N PRO A 5 6.37 34.87 -21.82
CA PRO A 5 6.11 33.56 -22.43
C PRO A 5 7.12 32.50 -21.96
N ARG A 6 6.68 31.25 -21.78
CA ARG A 6 7.56 30.14 -21.36
C ARG A 6 8.64 29.85 -22.40
N ASP A 7 9.80 29.36 -21.96
CA ASP A 7 10.80 28.81 -22.87
C ASP A 7 10.47 27.34 -23.19
N PRO A 8 10.18 26.98 -24.45
CA PRO A 8 9.83 25.60 -24.81
C PRO A 8 10.96 24.58 -24.62
N LYS A 9 12.24 25.00 -24.55
CA LYS A 9 13.38 24.08 -24.38
C LYS A 9 13.65 23.75 -22.92
N HIS A 10 13.52 24.75 -22.04
CA HIS A 10 13.88 24.65 -20.63
C HIS A 10 12.64 24.48 -19.71
N ASP A 11 11.51 25.13 -20.00
CA ASP A 11 10.30 25.09 -19.16
C ASP A 11 9.34 23.98 -19.61
N ARG A 12 9.75 22.74 -19.36
CA ARG A 12 8.94 21.54 -19.65
C ARG A 12 7.77 21.41 -18.66
N LEU A 13 6.69 20.80 -19.14
CA LEU A 13 5.48 20.55 -18.33
C LEU A 13 5.75 19.53 -17.21
N VAL A 14 6.53 18.49 -17.54
CA VAL A 14 7.03 17.51 -16.58
C VAL A 14 8.55 17.65 -16.55
N ASN A 15 9.08 17.93 -15.36
CA ASN A 15 10.50 18.07 -15.12
C ASN A 15 10.94 17.13 -13.98
N GLU A 16 12.24 17.02 -13.78
CA GLU A 16 12.83 16.16 -12.75
C GLU A 16 12.38 16.55 -11.34
N ARG A 17 12.12 17.84 -11.10
CA ARG A 17 11.62 18.33 -9.81
C ARG A 17 10.22 17.79 -9.52
N LEU A 18 9.34 17.78 -10.52
CA LEU A 18 7.99 17.22 -10.40
C LEU A 18 8.07 15.72 -10.11
N ILE A 19 8.91 14.98 -10.83
CA ILE A 19 9.11 13.54 -10.59
C ILE A 19 9.65 13.29 -9.18
N SER A 20 10.64 14.07 -8.74
CA SER A 20 11.25 13.94 -7.41
C SER A 20 10.26 14.22 -6.29
N MET A 21 9.40 15.24 -6.42
CA MET A 21 8.40 15.58 -5.41
C MET A 21 7.28 14.53 -5.39
N ALA A 22 6.71 14.22 -6.55
CA ALA A 22 5.56 13.31 -6.66
C ALA A 22 5.93 11.87 -6.28
N TYR A 23 6.94 11.28 -6.94
CA TYR A 23 7.30 9.88 -6.70
C TYR A 23 8.24 9.70 -5.52
N GLY A 24 9.21 10.59 -5.35
CA GLY A 24 10.27 10.43 -4.35
C GLY A 24 9.87 10.80 -2.94
N GLN A 25 9.02 11.82 -2.77
CA GLN A 25 8.63 12.31 -1.46
C GLN A 25 7.20 11.92 -1.12
N ILE A 26 6.22 12.46 -1.86
CA ILE A 26 4.81 12.27 -1.54
C ILE A 26 4.41 10.80 -1.74
N GLY A 27 4.76 10.21 -2.88
CA GLY A 27 4.45 8.81 -3.19
C GLY A 27 5.02 7.83 -2.17
N MET A 28 6.20 8.08 -1.63
CA MET A 28 6.80 7.24 -0.57
C MET A 28 6.03 7.33 0.74
N ILE A 29 5.52 8.51 1.10
CA ILE A 29 4.66 8.70 2.28
C ILE A 29 3.33 7.98 2.08
N GLN A 30 2.70 8.12 0.92
CA GLN A 30 1.46 7.43 0.58
C GLN A 30 1.61 5.91 0.62
N ALA A 31 2.68 5.37 0.02
CA ALA A 31 2.97 3.94 0.06
C ALA A 31 3.16 3.45 1.50
N SER A 32 3.91 4.20 2.32
CA SER A 32 4.15 3.86 3.72
C SER A 32 2.84 3.82 4.53
N ALA A 33 1.92 4.75 4.29
CA ALA A 33 0.60 4.76 4.94
C ALA A 33 -0.23 3.52 4.57
N GLY A 34 -0.25 3.13 3.29
CA GLY A 34 -0.94 1.93 2.83
C GLY A 34 -0.36 0.66 3.45
N PHE A 35 0.97 0.52 3.45
CA PHE A 35 1.65 -0.62 4.08
C PHE A 35 1.41 -0.68 5.59
N PHE A 36 1.36 0.47 6.27
CA PHE A 36 1.04 0.52 7.69
C PHE A 36 -0.36 -0.06 7.97
N VAL A 37 -1.39 0.37 7.24
CA VAL A 37 -2.76 -0.15 7.40
C VAL A 37 -2.83 -1.65 7.12
N TYR A 38 -2.15 -2.11 6.07
CA TYR A 38 -2.05 -3.54 5.75
C TYR A 38 -1.47 -4.36 6.91
N LEU A 39 -0.33 -3.91 7.47
CA LEU A 39 0.33 -4.61 8.57
C LEU A 39 -0.50 -4.60 9.86
N VAL A 40 -1.19 -3.49 10.16
CA VAL A 40 -2.08 -3.39 11.32
C VAL A 40 -3.21 -4.40 11.22
N ILE A 41 -3.93 -4.44 10.09
CA ILE A 41 -5.06 -5.37 9.91
C ILE A 41 -4.59 -6.83 9.97
N MET A 42 -3.46 -7.15 9.33
CA MET A 42 -2.89 -8.49 9.41
C MET A 42 -2.52 -8.86 10.86
N ALA A 43 -1.87 -7.95 11.59
CA ALA A 43 -1.46 -8.19 12.97
C ALA A 43 -2.66 -8.37 13.93
N GLU A 44 -3.70 -7.56 13.78
CA GLU A 44 -4.94 -7.67 14.54
C GLU A 44 -5.67 -9.00 14.28
N ASN A 45 -5.53 -9.57 13.08
CA ASN A 45 -6.08 -10.87 12.72
C ASN A 45 -5.10 -12.04 12.95
N GLY A 46 -4.01 -11.82 13.69
CA GLY A 46 -3.09 -12.90 14.11
C GLY A 46 -1.88 -13.13 13.21
N PHE A 47 -1.74 -12.42 12.10
CA PHE A 47 -0.57 -12.48 11.22
C PHE A 47 0.40 -11.34 11.51
N TRP A 48 1.37 -11.59 12.40
CA TRP A 48 2.36 -10.58 12.76
C TRP A 48 3.27 -10.25 11.57
N PRO A 49 3.81 -9.02 11.48
CA PRO A 49 4.69 -8.61 10.39
C PRO A 49 5.88 -9.55 10.15
N SER A 50 6.42 -10.16 11.21
CA SER A 50 7.50 -11.14 11.14
C SER A 50 7.08 -12.46 10.46
N ARG A 51 5.84 -12.93 10.67
CA ARG A 51 5.31 -14.17 10.07
C ARG A 51 4.85 -13.98 8.62
N LEU A 52 4.55 -12.75 8.20
CA LEU A 52 4.16 -12.44 6.82
C LEU A 52 5.31 -12.62 5.81
N LEU A 53 6.56 -12.47 6.24
CA LEU A 53 7.72 -12.60 5.36
C LEU A 53 7.87 -14.06 4.89
N GLY A 54 7.81 -14.26 3.57
CA GLY A 54 7.93 -15.60 2.95
C GLY A 54 6.64 -16.44 2.98
N LEU A 55 5.54 -15.92 3.52
CA LEU A 55 4.28 -16.66 3.68
C LEU A 55 3.53 -16.88 2.36
N ARG A 56 3.85 -16.12 1.31
CA ARG A 56 3.11 -16.08 0.04
C ARG A 56 2.84 -17.47 -0.57
N LYS A 57 3.85 -18.35 -0.62
CA LYS A 57 3.70 -19.68 -1.24
C LYS A 57 2.64 -20.53 -0.53
N SER A 58 2.66 -20.52 0.79
CA SER A 58 1.67 -21.24 1.61
C SER A 58 0.31 -20.52 1.59
N TRP A 59 0.32 -19.20 1.53
CA TRP A 59 -0.88 -18.36 1.46
C TRP A 59 -1.66 -18.52 0.14
N GLU A 60 -0.99 -18.67 -1.00
CA GLU A 60 -1.68 -18.84 -2.29
C GLU A 60 -2.08 -20.30 -2.57
N SER A 61 -1.55 -21.27 -1.81
CA SER A 61 -1.88 -22.68 -1.98
C SER A 61 -3.31 -22.99 -1.53
N LYS A 62 -4.13 -23.51 -2.46
CA LYS A 62 -5.50 -23.99 -2.19
C LYS A 62 -5.53 -25.33 -1.43
N GLY A 63 -4.42 -26.07 -1.46
CA GLY A 63 -4.32 -27.37 -0.78
C GLY A 63 -4.05 -27.27 0.72
N ILE A 64 -3.64 -26.10 1.21
CA ILE A 64 -3.33 -25.85 2.63
C ILE A 64 -4.56 -25.18 3.26
N ASN A 65 -5.24 -25.89 4.16
CA ASN A 65 -6.41 -25.39 4.89
C ASN A 65 -6.17 -25.25 6.39
N ASP A 66 -4.93 -25.47 6.79
CA ASP A 66 -4.40 -25.56 8.14
C ASP A 66 -3.22 -24.58 8.31
N LEU A 67 -3.27 -23.43 7.63
CA LEU A 67 -2.20 -22.45 7.75
C LEU A 67 -2.27 -21.79 9.12
N GLU A 68 -1.27 -22.07 9.95
CA GLU A 68 -1.20 -21.55 11.29
C GLU A 68 -0.80 -20.05 11.30
N ASP A 69 -1.46 -19.25 12.13
CA ASP A 69 -1.13 -17.85 12.40
C ASP A 69 -0.06 -17.70 13.51
N SER A 70 0.12 -16.49 14.05
CA SER A 70 1.12 -16.24 15.11
C SER A 70 0.63 -16.65 16.51
N TYR A 71 -0.66 -16.95 16.65
CA TYR A 71 -1.30 -17.37 17.90
C TYR A 71 -1.58 -18.88 17.94
N GLY A 72 -1.26 -19.61 16.87
CA GLY A 72 -1.50 -21.05 16.77
C GLY A 72 -2.87 -21.44 16.21
N GLN A 73 -3.61 -20.49 15.61
CA GLN A 73 -4.91 -20.79 14.98
C GLN A 73 -4.72 -21.23 13.54
N GLU A 74 -5.51 -22.21 13.11
CA GLU A 74 -5.49 -22.71 11.73
C GLU A 74 -6.47 -21.94 10.85
N TRP A 75 -5.99 -21.52 9.67
CA TRP A 75 -6.76 -20.74 8.71
C TRP A 75 -6.97 -21.48 7.38
N THR A 76 -8.23 -21.64 7.00
CA THR A 76 -8.61 -22.19 5.69
C THR A 76 -8.27 -21.24 4.55
N TYR A 77 -8.11 -21.76 3.33
CA TYR A 77 -7.81 -20.93 2.15
C TYR A 77 -8.82 -19.79 1.96
N ASN A 78 -10.11 -20.06 2.15
CA ASN A 78 -11.17 -19.08 1.96
C ASN A 78 -11.10 -17.96 3.01
N GLN A 79 -10.86 -18.29 4.29
CA GLN A 79 -10.72 -17.29 5.35
C GLN A 79 -9.53 -16.36 5.09
N ARG A 80 -8.39 -16.93 4.66
CA ARG A 80 -7.19 -16.16 4.31
C ARG A 80 -7.43 -15.21 3.15
N LYS A 81 -8.13 -15.67 2.10
CA LYS A 81 -8.49 -14.81 0.96
C LYS A 81 -9.48 -13.72 1.32
N THR A 82 -10.46 -14.00 2.19
CA THR A 82 -11.34 -12.95 2.71
C THR A 82 -10.54 -11.87 3.45
N LEU A 83 -9.61 -12.27 4.33
CA LEU A 83 -8.73 -11.33 5.05
C LEU A 83 -7.84 -10.52 4.08
N GLU A 84 -7.27 -11.17 3.07
CA GLU A 84 -6.48 -10.51 2.02
C GLU A 84 -7.28 -9.45 1.26
N TYR A 85 -8.52 -9.76 0.86
CA TYR A 85 -9.38 -8.79 0.17
C TYR A 85 -9.83 -7.64 1.08
N THR A 86 -10.04 -7.90 2.36
CA THR A 86 -10.26 -6.84 3.36
C THR A 86 -9.03 -5.92 3.44
N CYS A 87 -7.83 -6.49 3.44
CA CYS A 87 -6.59 -5.71 3.42
C CYS A 87 -6.44 -4.88 2.14
N HIS A 88 -6.80 -5.41 0.96
CA HIS A 88 -6.79 -4.64 -0.29
C HIS A 88 -7.73 -3.44 -0.23
N THR A 89 -8.94 -3.65 0.31
CA THR A 89 -9.93 -2.57 0.48
C THR A 89 -9.40 -1.50 1.43
N ALA A 90 -8.83 -1.91 2.56
CA ALA A 90 -8.27 -0.97 3.52
C ALA A 90 -7.06 -0.20 2.98
N PHE A 91 -6.19 -0.85 2.22
CA PHE A 91 -5.09 -0.18 1.52
C PHE A 91 -5.62 0.85 0.53
N PHE A 92 -6.65 0.50 -0.25
CA PHE A 92 -7.30 1.43 -1.17
C PHE A 92 -7.89 2.64 -0.43
N VAL A 93 -8.61 2.43 0.67
CA VAL A 93 -9.15 3.53 1.49
C VAL A 93 -8.02 4.40 2.05
N SER A 94 -6.90 3.79 2.48
CA SER A 94 -5.71 4.54 2.93
C SER A 94 -5.18 5.47 1.83
N ILE A 95 -5.06 4.98 0.58
CA ILE A 95 -4.69 5.81 -0.57
C ILE A 95 -5.67 6.99 -0.73
N VAL A 96 -6.98 6.73 -0.69
CA VAL A 96 -7.99 7.79 -0.85
C VAL A 96 -7.85 8.87 0.23
N ILE A 97 -7.58 8.48 1.47
CA ILE A 97 -7.39 9.43 2.59
C ILE A 97 -6.15 10.30 2.37
N VAL A 98 -5.00 9.70 2.03
CA VAL A 98 -3.77 10.49 1.80
C VAL A 98 -3.87 11.37 0.55
N GLN A 99 -4.70 10.99 -0.42
CA GLN A 99 -4.97 11.82 -1.60
C GLN A 99 -5.76 13.10 -1.27
N TRP A 100 -6.53 13.15 -0.17
CA TRP A 100 -7.12 14.41 0.27
C TRP A 100 -6.07 15.43 0.70
N ALA A 101 -4.99 14.97 1.34
CA ALA A 101 -3.87 15.83 1.69
C ALA A 101 -3.06 16.23 0.45
N ASP A 102 -2.80 15.28 -0.46
CA ASP A 102 -2.10 15.56 -1.73
C ASP A 102 -2.84 16.60 -2.58
N LEU A 103 -4.18 16.55 -2.60
CA LEU A 103 -4.99 17.53 -3.33
C LEU A 103 -4.90 18.96 -2.77
N ILE A 104 -4.61 19.11 -1.48
CA ILE A 104 -4.54 20.41 -0.80
C ILE A 104 -3.16 21.06 -0.98
N ILE A 105 -2.11 20.24 -1.14
CA ILE A 105 -0.71 20.67 -1.24
C ILE A 105 -0.38 21.10 -2.67
#